data_AF-A0A7N2KZ97-F1
#
_entry.id   AF-A0A7N2KZ97-F1
#
_cell.length_a   1.000
_cell.length_b   1.000
_cell.length_c   1.000
_cell.angle_alpha   90.00
_cell.angle_beta   90.00
_cell.angle_gamma   90.00
#
_symmetry.space_group_name_H-M   'P 1'
#
loop_
_entity.id
_entity.type
_entity.pdbx_description
1 polymer ?
#
loop_
_entity_poly.entity_id
_entity_poly.type
_entity_poly.pdbx_seq_one_letter_code
_entity_poly.pdbx_strand_id
1 'polypeptide(L)'
;MSMESLSILPQITITRSFVSEKTRTRTPFKRTPPKFLELPRGPSESKYLFRRKLCLSNGNGEIRRIPHVLGDRDGVIIVDHGSRRKESNLMLNDFVAMFREKTGYPIVEPAHMELAEPSIRDAFVSCVQQGADRVIVSPFFLFPGRHWHQDIPSLAAEAAKEHPDVSYIVTAPLGLHDLLVDVVNDRIKHCLNHVAGDADECAACAGTSKCRLY
;
A
#
# COMPACT_ATOMS: atom_id res chain seq x y z
N MET A 1 -25.87 59.24 -49.00
CA MET A 1 -25.34 59.69 -47.69
C MET A 1 -24.98 58.41 -46.94
N SER A 2 -23.80 57.84 -47.28
CA SER A 2 -22.53 57.89 -46.51
C SER A 2 -22.52 56.82 -45.41
N MET A 3 -21.93 55.63 -45.61
CA MET A 3 -20.51 55.30 -45.38
C MET A 3 -20.00 55.81 -44.02
N GLU A 4 -19.67 54.91 -43.09
CA GLU A 4 -18.28 54.50 -42.82
C GLU A 4 -18.20 53.48 -41.66
N SER A 5 -17.44 52.41 -41.93
CA SER A 5 -16.76 51.55 -40.98
C SER A 5 -15.69 52.33 -40.21
N LEU A 6 -15.40 51.99 -38.95
CA LEU A 6 -14.04 52.10 -38.40
C LEU A 6 -13.87 51.29 -37.10
N SER A 7 -12.95 50.34 -37.21
CA SER A 7 -12.27 49.56 -36.18
C SER A 7 -11.39 50.45 -35.29
N ILE A 8 -11.44 50.28 -33.96
CA ILE A 8 -10.39 50.79 -33.06
C ILE A 8 -10.13 49.76 -31.94
N LEU A 9 -9.02 49.04 -32.05
CA LEU A 9 -8.31 48.40 -30.95
C LEU A 9 -7.52 49.47 -30.18
N PRO A 10 -7.43 49.44 -28.84
CA PRO A 10 -6.47 50.26 -28.15
C PRO A 10 -5.07 49.62 -28.24
N GLN A 11 -4.17 50.28 -28.95
CA GLN A 11 -2.72 50.04 -28.83
C GLN A 11 -2.24 50.61 -27.50
N ILE A 12 -1.77 49.74 -26.61
CA ILE A 12 -1.00 50.15 -25.43
C ILE A 12 0.48 50.14 -25.81
N THR A 13 1.04 51.32 -26.01
CA THR A 13 2.47 51.56 -26.15
C THR A 13 3.13 51.41 -24.78
N ILE A 14 3.89 50.34 -24.57
CA ILE A 14 4.77 50.22 -23.41
C ILE A 14 6.17 50.71 -23.81
N THR A 15 6.54 51.87 -23.28
CA THR A 15 7.89 52.42 -23.33
C THR A 15 8.86 51.52 -22.57
N ARG A 16 9.96 51.15 -23.24
CA ARG A 16 11.02 50.30 -22.69
C ARG A 16 11.95 51.16 -21.82
N SER A 17 11.62 51.28 -20.54
CA SER A 17 12.54 51.87 -19.54
C SER A 17 13.57 50.83 -19.14
N PHE A 18 14.81 51.00 -19.61
CA PHE A 18 15.97 50.26 -19.09
C PHE A 18 16.18 50.61 -17.62
N VAL A 19 15.93 49.66 -16.72
CA VAL A 19 16.33 49.74 -15.32
C VAL A 19 17.40 48.69 -15.06
N SER A 20 18.56 49.19 -14.64
CA SER A 20 19.78 48.45 -14.31
C SER A 20 19.54 47.33 -13.30
N GLU A 21 20.00 46.14 -13.64
CA GLU A 21 19.98 44.92 -12.85
C GLU A 21 20.88 45.08 -11.61
N LYS A 22 20.29 45.23 -10.42
CA LYS A 22 21.01 45.07 -9.15
C LYS A 22 20.93 43.60 -8.74
N THR A 23 22.04 42.91 -8.94
CA THR A 23 22.31 41.52 -8.55
C THR A 23 22.03 41.31 -7.06
N ARG A 24 20.84 40.80 -6.73
CA ARG A 24 20.53 40.30 -5.38
C ARG A 24 20.96 38.84 -5.32
N THR A 25 22.13 38.61 -4.74
CA THR A 25 22.67 37.28 -4.46
C THR A 25 21.64 36.47 -3.66
N ARG A 26 21.03 35.47 -4.30
CA ARG A 26 20.21 34.46 -3.64
C ARG A 26 21.14 33.57 -2.82
N THR A 27 21.07 33.69 -1.50
CA THR A 27 21.64 32.68 -0.60
C THR A 27 20.90 31.36 -0.82
N PRO A 28 21.61 30.23 -1.00
CA PRO A 28 20.96 28.95 -1.23
C PRO A 28 20.30 28.50 0.07
N PHE A 29 18.97 28.46 0.07
CA PHE A 29 18.18 27.88 1.14
C PHE A 29 18.44 26.37 1.13
N LYS A 30 19.38 25.90 1.98
CA LYS A 30 19.61 24.47 2.21
C LYS A 30 18.36 23.89 2.88
N ARG A 31 17.43 23.35 2.07
CA ARG A 31 16.42 22.42 2.57
C ARG A 31 17.12 21.10 2.84
N THR A 32 17.39 20.80 4.10
CA THR A 32 17.64 19.42 4.50
C THR A 32 16.35 18.66 4.26
N PRO A 33 16.32 17.63 3.39
CA PRO A 33 15.13 16.78 3.28
C PRO A 33 14.87 16.18 4.67
N PRO A 34 13.59 16.01 5.08
CA PRO A 34 13.31 15.24 6.27
C PRO A 34 14.01 13.89 6.10
N LYS A 35 14.65 13.38 7.16
CA LYS A 35 15.15 12.00 7.18
C LYS A 35 13.93 11.10 6.99
N PHE A 36 13.59 10.80 5.75
CA PHE A 36 12.80 9.63 5.42
C PHE A 36 13.54 8.50 6.11
N LEU A 37 12.85 7.79 7.01
CA LEU A 37 13.39 6.61 7.65
C LEU A 37 13.95 5.77 6.50
N GLU A 38 15.27 5.65 6.36
CA GLU A 38 15.88 4.81 5.34
C GLU A 38 15.50 3.39 5.73
N LEU A 39 14.35 2.94 5.24
CA LEU A 39 13.95 1.55 5.33
C LEU A 39 15.02 0.79 4.55
N PRO A 40 15.71 -0.17 5.18
CA PRO A 40 16.72 -0.94 4.48
C PRO A 40 16.06 -1.53 3.23
N ARG A 41 16.67 -1.26 2.06
CA ARG A 41 16.28 -1.90 0.80
C ARG A 41 16.31 -3.40 1.05
N GLY A 42 15.13 -4.02 1.08
CA GLY A 42 15.01 -5.47 1.14
C GLY A 42 15.80 -6.06 -0.03
N PRO A 43 16.53 -7.17 0.16
CA PRO A 43 17.25 -7.78 -0.94
C PRO A 43 16.25 -8.17 -2.03
N SER A 44 16.56 -7.83 -3.29
CA SER A 44 15.81 -8.32 -4.45
C SER A 44 15.71 -9.85 -4.36
N GLU A 45 14.48 -10.36 -4.44
CA GLU A 45 14.06 -11.74 -4.69
C GLU A 45 15.22 -12.76 -4.83
N SER A 46 15.38 -13.65 -3.84
CA SER A 46 16.04 -14.99 -3.91
C SER A 46 16.81 -15.40 -2.63
N LYS A 47 17.00 -14.53 -1.63
CA LYS A 47 17.86 -14.87 -0.46
C LYS A 47 17.16 -15.43 0.80
N TYR A 48 15.83 -15.33 0.94
CA TYR A 48 15.14 -15.90 2.10
C TYR A 48 15.17 -17.44 2.16
N LEU A 49 15.58 -18.09 1.07
CA LEU A 49 15.74 -19.55 1.00
C LEU A 49 17.10 -20.06 1.47
N PHE A 50 18.08 -19.21 1.84
CA PHE A 50 19.44 -19.69 2.15
C PHE A 50 20.12 -19.03 3.36
N ARG A 51 20.12 -19.77 4.49
CA ARG A 51 21.05 -19.73 5.65
C ARG A 51 21.17 -18.45 6.51
N ARG A 52 20.87 -18.58 7.81
CA ARG A 52 21.90 -18.81 8.89
C ARG A 52 21.26 -19.21 10.23
N LYS A 53 21.84 -20.24 10.86
CA LYS A 53 21.62 -20.68 12.24
C LYS A 53 21.89 -19.51 13.20
N LEU A 54 20.91 -19.11 14.01
CA LEU A 54 21.19 -18.41 15.26
C LEU A 54 20.44 -19.12 16.38
N CYS A 55 21.20 -19.82 17.22
CA CYS A 55 20.71 -20.53 18.38
C CYS A 55 20.57 -19.55 19.55
N LEU A 56 19.40 -19.50 20.16
CA LEU A 56 19.22 -18.96 21.50
C LEU A 56 18.66 -20.08 22.38
N SER A 57 19.37 -20.41 23.45
CA SER A 57 19.04 -21.47 24.40
C SER A 57 18.15 -20.92 25.51
N ASN A 58 17.05 -21.61 25.82
CA ASN A 58 16.42 -21.53 27.13
C ASN A 58 16.48 -22.90 27.83
N GLY A 59 16.57 -22.83 29.17
CA GLY A 59 17.08 -23.86 30.08
C GLY A 59 16.34 -25.19 30.21
N ASN A 60 15.45 -25.57 29.29
CA ASN A 60 14.72 -26.86 29.32
C ASN A 60 14.88 -27.72 28.04
N GLY A 61 15.87 -27.43 27.18
CA GLY A 61 16.35 -28.40 26.18
C GLY A 61 15.45 -28.71 24.96
N GLU A 62 14.17 -28.35 24.95
CA GLU A 62 13.32 -28.48 23.76
C GLU A 62 13.33 -27.19 22.91
N ILE A 63 14.09 -27.22 21.81
CA ILE A 63 14.05 -26.19 20.78
C ILE A 63 12.82 -26.44 19.90
N ARG A 64 11.67 -25.85 20.24
CA ARG A 64 10.55 -25.75 19.29
C ARG A 64 10.93 -24.74 18.19
N ARG A 65 11.44 -25.25 17.07
CA ARG A 65 11.67 -24.44 15.86
C ARG A 65 10.32 -23.97 15.34
N ILE A 66 10.02 -22.67 15.45
CA ILE A 66 8.89 -22.08 14.71
C ILE A 66 9.22 -22.22 13.22
N PRO A 67 8.40 -22.91 12.41
CA PRO A 67 8.63 -23.03 10.99
C PRO A 67 8.73 -21.62 10.36
N HIS A 68 9.83 -21.32 9.67
CA HIS A 68 10.03 -20.03 9.00
C HIS A 68 9.29 -19.94 7.64
N VAL A 69 8.56 -21.00 7.29
CA VAL A 69 7.77 -21.13 6.05
C VAL A 69 6.30 -21.17 6.43
N LEU A 70 5.44 -20.64 5.55
CA LEU A 70 4.00 -20.70 5.73
C LEU A 70 3.52 -22.15 5.66
N GLY A 71 2.82 -22.62 6.69
CA GLY A 71 2.33 -23.98 6.84
C GLY A 71 0.83 -24.12 6.55
N ASP A 72 0.37 -25.35 6.39
CA ASP A 72 -1.04 -25.66 6.03
C ASP A 72 -2.06 -25.24 7.12
N ARG A 73 -1.57 -24.86 8.30
CA ARG A 73 -2.37 -24.40 9.44
C ARG A 73 -2.12 -22.93 9.79
N ASP A 74 -1.52 -22.19 8.88
CA ASP A 74 -1.41 -20.74 9.01
C ASP A 74 -2.69 -20.06 8.53
N GLY A 75 -3.24 -19.19 9.37
CA GLY A 75 -4.27 -18.22 8.98
C GLY A 75 -3.63 -16.91 8.57
N VAL A 76 -3.96 -16.39 7.39
CA VAL A 76 -3.51 -15.07 6.94
C VAL A 76 -4.66 -14.08 7.06
N ILE A 77 -4.46 -12.98 7.79
CA ILE A 77 -5.40 -11.86 7.83
C ILE A 77 -4.84 -10.73 6.99
N ILE A 78 -5.55 -10.29 5.96
CA ILE A 78 -5.18 -9.12 5.16
C ILE A 78 -5.97 -7.91 5.67
N VAL A 79 -5.27 -6.92 6.23
CA VAL A 79 -5.88 -5.80 6.95
C VAL A 79 -5.76 -4.50 6.17
N ASP A 80 -6.87 -3.82 5.89
CA ASP A 80 -6.84 -2.42 5.45
C ASP A 80 -7.45 -1.46 6.51
N HIS A 81 -7.66 -0.18 6.17
CA HIS A 81 -8.27 0.78 7.10
C HIS A 81 -9.78 0.57 7.28
N GLY A 82 -10.43 -0.08 6.31
CA GLY A 82 -11.85 0.02 6.04
C GLY A 82 -12.20 1.33 5.33
N SER A 83 -13.43 1.37 4.84
CA SER A 83 -14.03 2.55 4.21
C SER A 83 -15.50 2.64 4.59
N ARG A 84 -16.00 3.88 4.68
CA ARG A 84 -17.45 4.12 4.78
C ARG A 84 -18.20 3.74 3.51
N ARG A 85 -17.49 3.60 2.39
CA ARG A 85 -18.06 3.16 1.10
C ARG A 85 -17.99 1.64 1.03
N LYS A 86 -19.14 1.00 1.00
CA LYS A 86 -19.25 -0.47 0.98
C LYS A 86 -18.49 -1.09 -0.21
N GLU A 87 -18.55 -0.44 -1.37
CA GLU A 87 -17.86 -0.90 -2.58
C GLU A 87 -16.34 -0.96 -2.39
N SER A 88 -15.76 -0.05 -1.59
CA SER A 88 -14.33 -0.08 -1.30
C SER A 88 -13.94 -1.27 -0.43
N ASN A 89 -14.78 -1.66 0.53
CA ASN A 89 -14.53 -2.82 1.39
C ASN A 89 -14.62 -4.13 0.61
N LEU A 90 -15.54 -4.21 -0.37
CA LEU A 90 -15.67 -5.38 -1.25
C LEU A 90 -14.41 -5.65 -2.07
N MET A 91 -13.66 -4.61 -2.46
CA MET A 91 -12.39 -4.80 -3.17
C MET A 91 -11.35 -5.56 -2.34
N LEU A 92 -11.36 -5.43 -1.01
CA LEU A 92 -10.48 -6.22 -0.15
C LEU A 92 -10.86 -7.71 -0.18
N ASN A 93 -12.15 -8.02 -0.22
CA ASN A 93 -12.63 -9.40 -0.35
C ASN A 93 -12.19 -10.01 -1.69
N ASP A 94 -12.31 -9.25 -2.78
CA ASP A 94 -11.84 -9.68 -4.10
C ASP A 94 -10.32 -9.91 -4.10
N PHE A 95 -9.55 -9.04 -3.43
CA PHE A 95 -8.11 -9.21 -3.28
C PHE A 95 -7.75 -10.45 -2.45
N VAL A 96 -8.47 -10.71 -1.34
CA VAL A 96 -8.28 -11.92 -0.51
C VAL A 96 -8.57 -13.18 -1.32
N ALA A 97 -9.64 -13.20 -2.12
CA ALA A 97 -9.95 -14.33 -3.00
C ALA A 97 -8.83 -14.56 -4.02
N MET A 98 -8.37 -13.49 -4.68
CA MET A 98 -7.24 -13.55 -5.62
C MET A 98 -5.94 -14.01 -4.95
N PHE A 99 -5.66 -13.54 -3.75
CA PHE A 99 -4.49 -13.93 -2.98
C PHE A 99 -4.56 -15.43 -2.63
N ARG A 100 -5.71 -15.90 -2.16
CA ARG A 100 -5.96 -17.32 -1.87
C ARG A 100 -5.74 -18.19 -3.11
N GLU A 101 -6.32 -17.81 -4.25
CA GLU A 101 -6.17 -18.54 -5.51
C GLU A 101 -4.72 -18.59 -5.99
N LYS A 102 -4.00 -17.46 -5.95
CA LYS A 102 -2.61 -17.37 -6.44
C LYS A 102 -1.60 -18.06 -5.53
N THR A 103 -1.83 -18.09 -4.23
CA THR A 103 -0.87 -18.61 -3.24
C THR A 103 -1.16 -20.03 -2.80
N GLY A 104 -2.44 -20.46 -2.89
CA GLY A 104 -2.89 -21.75 -2.38
C GLY A 104 -3.03 -21.82 -0.86
N TYR A 105 -2.91 -20.70 -0.12
CA TYR A 105 -3.09 -20.72 1.33
C TYR A 105 -4.54 -21.07 1.70
N PRO A 106 -4.77 -22.02 2.61
CA PRO A 106 -6.11 -22.52 2.88
C PRO A 106 -6.99 -21.54 3.66
N ILE A 107 -6.38 -20.79 4.59
CA ILE A 107 -7.09 -19.90 5.52
C ILE A 107 -6.61 -18.47 5.28
N VAL A 108 -7.46 -17.65 4.64
CA VAL A 108 -7.14 -16.24 4.34
C VAL A 108 -8.38 -15.38 4.60
N GLU A 109 -8.33 -14.47 5.56
CA GLU A 109 -9.48 -13.65 5.96
C GLU A 109 -9.20 -12.16 5.69
N PRO A 110 -10.20 -11.40 5.19
CA PRO A 110 -10.13 -9.95 5.18
C PRO A 110 -10.35 -9.40 6.60
N ALA A 111 -9.77 -8.24 6.90
CA ALA A 111 -10.15 -7.44 8.05
C ALA A 111 -10.02 -5.95 7.78
N HIS A 112 -10.82 -5.16 8.48
CA HIS A 112 -10.79 -3.71 8.46
C HIS A 112 -10.45 -3.19 9.84
N MET A 113 -9.61 -2.16 9.90
CA MET A 113 -9.09 -1.66 11.17
C MET A 113 -10.09 -0.81 11.96
N GLU A 114 -10.84 0.10 11.32
CA GLU A 114 -11.77 0.99 12.06
C GLU A 114 -13.13 1.26 11.39
N LEU A 115 -13.19 1.27 10.05
CA LEU A 115 -14.34 1.86 9.34
C LEU A 115 -15.38 0.85 8.84
N ALA A 116 -15.10 -0.44 8.96
CA ALA A 116 -15.93 -1.51 8.40
C ALA A 116 -15.73 -2.82 9.15
N GLU A 117 -16.57 -3.79 8.85
CA GLU A 117 -16.49 -5.16 9.34
C GLU A 117 -16.15 -6.10 8.18
N PRO A 118 -15.44 -7.21 8.41
CA PRO A 118 -15.03 -7.75 9.72
C PRO A 118 -13.84 -7.03 10.37
N SER A 119 -13.82 -6.96 11.70
CA SER A 119 -12.68 -6.45 12.47
C SER A 119 -11.50 -7.43 12.49
N ILE A 120 -10.32 -6.97 12.93
CA ILE A 120 -9.16 -7.85 13.14
C ILE A 120 -9.48 -8.99 14.11
N ARG A 121 -10.31 -8.73 15.13
CA ARG A 121 -10.73 -9.75 16.10
C ARG A 121 -11.60 -10.81 15.43
N ASP A 122 -12.58 -10.42 14.62
CA ASP A 122 -13.48 -11.35 13.93
C ASP A 122 -12.72 -12.25 12.95
N ALA A 123 -11.78 -11.66 12.18
CA ALA A 123 -10.92 -12.41 11.28
C ALA A 123 -9.98 -13.37 12.02
N PHE A 124 -9.46 -12.98 13.19
CA PHE A 124 -8.65 -13.86 14.04
C PHE A 124 -9.45 -15.06 14.53
N VAL A 125 -10.66 -14.82 15.06
CA VAL A 125 -11.57 -15.88 15.50
C VAL A 125 -11.91 -16.81 14.33
N SER A 126 -12.21 -16.27 13.15
CA SER A 126 -12.48 -17.04 11.93
C SER A 126 -11.30 -17.94 11.56
N CYS A 127 -10.07 -17.42 11.58
CA CYS A 127 -8.87 -18.22 11.32
C CYS A 127 -8.73 -19.39 12.30
N VAL A 128 -8.94 -19.14 13.59
CA VAL A 128 -8.86 -20.18 14.63
C VAL A 128 -9.94 -21.23 14.47
N GLN A 129 -11.18 -20.83 14.16
CA GLN A 129 -12.29 -21.76 13.89
C GLN A 129 -12.02 -22.66 12.67
N GLN A 130 -11.28 -22.16 11.69
CA GLN A 130 -10.83 -22.94 10.53
C GLN A 130 -9.62 -23.85 10.83
N GLY A 131 -9.11 -23.84 12.07
CA GLY A 131 -8.06 -24.74 12.54
C GLY A 131 -6.64 -24.17 12.52
N ALA A 132 -6.50 -22.85 12.37
CA ALA A 132 -5.19 -22.21 12.39
C ALA A 132 -4.51 -22.35 13.78
N ASP A 133 -3.22 -22.69 13.78
CA ASP A 133 -2.36 -22.70 15.00
C ASP A 133 -1.35 -21.53 15.03
N ARG A 134 -1.27 -20.80 13.91
CA ARG A 134 -0.59 -19.52 13.81
C ARG A 134 -1.36 -18.55 12.92
N VAL A 135 -1.44 -17.29 13.33
CA VAL A 135 -2.10 -16.20 12.58
C VAL A 135 -1.09 -15.15 12.11
N ILE A 136 -1.09 -14.83 10.82
CA ILE A 136 -0.25 -13.81 10.21
C ILE A 136 -1.12 -12.62 9.83
N VAL A 137 -0.94 -11.52 10.55
CA VAL A 137 -1.67 -10.27 10.31
C VAL A 137 -0.84 -9.41 9.35
N SER A 138 -1.31 -9.26 8.12
CA SER A 138 -0.61 -8.58 7.04
C SER A 138 -1.28 -7.26 6.66
N PRO A 139 -0.68 -6.10 7.01
CA PRO A 139 -1.23 -4.80 6.64
C PRO A 139 -1.15 -4.54 5.12
N PHE A 140 -2.28 -4.24 4.51
CA PHE A 140 -2.41 -3.87 3.10
C PHE A 140 -2.24 -2.35 2.91
N PHE A 141 -1.10 -1.83 3.39
CA PHE A 141 -0.75 -0.40 3.34
C PHE A 141 0.48 -0.15 2.49
N LEU A 142 0.51 0.96 1.76
CA LEU A 142 1.65 1.33 0.92
C LEU A 142 2.87 1.80 1.72
N PHE A 143 2.67 2.42 2.88
CA PHE A 143 3.76 2.99 3.66
C PHE A 143 3.61 2.66 5.16
N PRO A 144 4.74 2.53 5.89
CA PRO A 144 4.69 2.41 7.34
C PRO A 144 4.17 3.71 7.96
N GLY A 145 3.44 3.57 9.07
CA GLY A 145 2.84 4.67 9.81
C GLY A 145 2.34 4.22 11.18
N ARG A 146 1.63 5.11 11.90
CA ARG A 146 1.10 4.84 13.25
C ARG A 146 0.34 3.52 13.32
N HIS A 147 -0.53 3.28 12.34
CA HIS A 147 -1.37 2.08 12.28
C HIS A 147 -0.59 0.78 12.28
N TRP A 148 0.50 0.73 11.51
CA TRP A 148 1.38 -0.43 11.51
C TRP A 148 2.20 -0.54 12.80
N HIS A 149 2.69 0.59 13.32
CA HIS A 149 3.56 0.59 14.50
C HIS A 149 2.86 0.31 15.83
N GLN A 150 1.57 0.64 15.94
CA GLN A 150 0.87 0.69 17.23
C GLN A 150 -0.49 -0.01 17.16
N ASP A 151 -1.36 0.44 16.25
CA ASP A 151 -2.77 0.06 16.28
C ASP A 151 -2.99 -1.42 15.92
N ILE A 152 -2.46 -1.89 14.77
CA ILE A 152 -2.60 -3.29 14.35
C ILE A 152 -1.96 -4.26 15.35
N PRO A 153 -0.71 -4.04 15.84
CA PRO A 153 -0.14 -4.87 16.89
C PRO A 153 -1.00 -4.94 18.15
N SER A 154 -1.57 -3.81 18.59
CA SER A 154 -2.45 -3.77 19.77
C SER A 154 -3.72 -4.58 19.52
N LEU A 155 -4.39 -4.38 18.39
CA LEU A 155 -5.64 -5.08 18.06
C LEU A 155 -5.43 -6.59 17.91
N ALA A 156 -4.34 -7.01 17.25
CA ALA A 156 -3.97 -8.41 17.13
C ALA A 156 -3.65 -9.04 18.49
N ALA A 157 -2.95 -8.30 19.36
CA ALA A 157 -2.63 -8.76 20.71
C ALA A 157 -3.88 -8.94 21.57
N GLU A 158 -4.86 -8.02 21.48
CA GLU A 158 -6.14 -8.18 22.17
C GLU A 158 -6.92 -9.40 21.68
N ALA A 159 -7.01 -9.61 20.36
CA ALA A 159 -7.68 -10.78 19.79
C ALA A 159 -7.01 -12.10 20.23
N ALA A 160 -5.67 -12.14 20.27
CA ALA A 160 -4.92 -13.32 20.67
C ALA A 160 -5.11 -13.72 22.14
N LYS A 161 -5.54 -12.82 23.03
CA LYS A 161 -5.81 -13.16 24.45
C LYS A 161 -6.91 -14.22 24.60
N GLU A 162 -7.83 -14.29 23.64
CA GLU A 162 -8.92 -15.28 23.62
C GLU A 162 -8.46 -16.66 23.12
N HIS A 163 -7.24 -16.74 22.55
CA HIS A 163 -6.71 -17.93 21.90
C HIS A 163 -5.23 -18.18 22.31
N PRO A 164 -4.95 -18.51 23.58
CA PRO A 164 -3.58 -18.56 24.12
C PRO A 164 -2.67 -19.62 23.46
N ASP A 165 -3.26 -20.64 22.84
CA ASP A 165 -2.52 -21.69 22.13
C ASP A 165 -2.16 -21.33 20.67
N VAL A 166 -2.65 -20.19 20.17
CA VAL A 166 -2.46 -19.74 18.79
C VAL A 166 -1.40 -18.64 18.77
N SER A 167 -0.29 -18.92 18.10
CA SER A 167 0.76 -17.91 17.92
C SER A 167 0.36 -16.87 16.87
N TYR A 168 0.93 -15.66 16.90
CA TYR A 168 0.68 -14.68 15.83
C TYR A 168 1.88 -13.80 15.52
N ILE A 169 1.87 -13.21 14.34
CA ILE A 169 2.85 -12.22 13.88
C ILE A 169 2.17 -11.11 13.08
N VAL A 170 2.63 -9.87 13.25
CA VAL A 170 2.27 -8.75 12.36
C VAL A 170 3.42 -8.54 11.38
N THR A 171 3.14 -8.59 10.08
CA THR A 171 4.16 -8.43 9.03
C THR A 171 4.46 -6.95 8.78
N ALA A 172 5.47 -6.69 7.93
CA ALA A 172 5.64 -5.36 7.34
C ALA A 172 4.45 -5.05 6.41
N PRO A 173 4.04 -3.77 6.29
CA PRO A 173 3.14 -3.36 5.22
C PRO A 173 3.82 -3.55 3.85
N LEU A 174 3.09 -3.36 2.75
CA LEU A 174 3.64 -3.49 1.40
C LEU A 174 4.92 -2.65 1.21
N GLY A 175 4.91 -1.40 1.69
CA GLY A 175 6.11 -0.57 1.75
C GLY A 175 6.73 -0.30 0.38
N LEU A 176 8.04 -0.02 0.36
CA LEU A 176 8.82 0.13 -0.87
C LEU A 176 9.28 -1.24 -1.37
N HIS A 177 8.34 -2.00 -1.95
CA HIS A 177 8.60 -3.30 -2.56
C HIS A 177 8.84 -3.16 -4.07
N ASP A 178 9.84 -3.85 -4.63
CA ASP A 178 10.20 -3.74 -6.05
C ASP A 178 9.01 -4.10 -6.97
N LEU A 179 8.22 -5.13 -6.63
CA LEU A 179 7.00 -5.50 -7.36
C LEU A 179 5.95 -4.39 -7.45
N LEU A 180 5.91 -3.43 -6.51
CA LEU A 180 5.01 -2.29 -6.63
C LEU A 180 5.44 -1.33 -7.74
N VAL A 181 6.73 -1.26 -8.05
CA VAL A 181 7.23 -0.50 -9.21
C VAL A 181 6.66 -1.09 -10.50
N ASP A 182 6.63 -2.41 -10.61
CA ASP A 182 6.07 -3.11 -11.77
C ASP A 182 4.56 -2.87 -11.90
N VAL A 183 3.81 -2.98 -10.80
CA VAL A 183 2.36 -2.71 -10.79
C VAL A 183 2.05 -1.28 -11.21
N VAL A 184 2.81 -0.30 -10.72
CA VAL A 184 2.62 1.11 -11.09
C VAL A 184 2.93 1.32 -12.58
N ASN A 185 4.05 0.78 -13.07
CA ASN A 185 4.46 0.89 -14.47
C ASN A 185 3.46 0.20 -15.41
N ASP A 186 2.96 -0.98 -15.05
CA ASP A 186 1.92 -1.69 -15.79
C ASP A 186 0.64 -0.85 -15.89
N ARG A 187 0.19 -0.26 -14.78
CA ARG A 187 -0.99 0.61 -14.78
C ARG A 187 -0.81 1.85 -15.67
N ILE A 188 0.37 2.48 -15.63
CA ILE A 188 0.70 3.63 -16.49
C ILE A 188 0.63 3.22 -17.96
N LYS A 189 1.31 2.14 -18.34
CA LYS A 189 1.34 1.65 -19.73
C LYS A 189 -0.07 1.32 -20.22
N HIS A 190 -0.86 0.62 -19.41
CA HIS A 190 -2.24 0.28 -19.76
C HIS A 190 -3.08 1.53 -20.01
N CYS A 191 -3.01 2.53 -19.12
CA CYS A 191 -3.74 3.79 -19.30
C CYS A 191 -3.28 4.57 -20.54
N LEU A 192 -1.98 4.58 -20.85
CA LEU A 192 -1.46 5.23 -22.07
C LEU A 192 -1.94 4.52 -23.34
N ASN A 193 -1.92 3.19 -23.35
CA ASN A 193 -2.45 2.40 -24.47
C ASN A 193 -3.95 2.64 -24.66
N HIS A 194 -4.72 2.73 -23.56
CA HIS A 194 -6.14 3.06 -23.64
C HIS A 194 -6.38 4.44 -24.28
N VAL A 195 -5.65 5.45 -23.82
CA VAL A 195 -5.72 6.82 -24.36
C VAL A 195 -5.32 6.88 -25.84
N ALA A 196 -4.39 6.01 -26.28
CA ALA A 196 -3.99 5.89 -27.68
C ALA A 196 -5.04 5.17 -28.56
N GLY A 197 -6.03 4.50 -27.96
CA GLY A 197 -7.01 3.67 -28.66
C GLY A 197 -6.57 2.23 -28.90
N ASP A 198 -5.47 1.81 -28.27
CA ASP A 198 -4.86 0.47 -28.44
C ASP A 198 -5.34 -0.55 -27.38
N ALA A 199 -6.12 -0.11 -26.39
CA ALA A 199 -6.65 -0.95 -25.32
C ALA A 199 -7.99 -0.42 -24.76
N ASP A 200 -8.77 -1.31 -24.14
CA ASP A 200 -9.96 -0.93 -23.37
C ASP A 200 -9.59 -0.22 -22.04
N GLU A 201 -10.58 0.36 -21.36
CA GLU A 201 -10.37 0.94 -20.03
C GLU A 201 -9.92 -0.16 -19.05
N CYS A 202 -8.88 0.13 -18.25
CA CYS A 202 -8.48 -0.80 -17.20
C CYS A 202 -9.59 -0.92 -16.14
N ALA A 203 -9.64 -2.05 -15.42
CA ALA A 203 -10.67 -2.30 -14.40
C ALA A 203 -10.81 -1.18 -13.34
N ALA A 204 -9.73 -0.46 -13.01
CA ALA A 204 -9.79 0.66 -12.06
C ALA A 204 -10.36 1.95 -12.66
N CYS A 205 -10.31 2.12 -13.98
CA CYS A 205 -10.83 3.28 -14.68
C CYS A 205 -12.22 3.05 -15.29
N ALA A 206 -12.61 1.79 -15.48
CA ALA A 206 -13.85 1.38 -16.12
C ALA A 206 -15.06 2.20 -15.64
N GLY A 207 -15.71 2.91 -16.56
CA GLY A 207 -16.94 3.68 -16.28
C GLY A 207 -16.72 4.99 -15.51
N THR A 208 -15.48 5.39 -15.26
CA THR A 208 -15.17 6.64 -14.55
C THR A 208 -14.83 7.81 -15.49
N SER A 209 -14.50 7.52 -16.75
CA SER A 209 -14.01 8.48 -17.74
C SER A 209 -12.79 9.28 -17.26
N LYS A 210 -12.00 8.70 -16.34
CA LYS A 210 -10.77 9.30 -15.76
C LYS A 210 -9.51 8.94 -16.53
N CYS A 211 -9.54 7.89 -17.34
CA CYS A 211 -8.41 7.52 -18.20
C CYS A 211 -8.42 8.39 -19.47
N ARG A 212 -7.97 9.64 -19.35
CA ARG A 212 -7.96 10.61 -20.45
C ARG A 212 -6.82 11.62 -20.34
N LEU A 213 -6.54 12.30 -21.44
CA LEU A 213 -5.70 13.49 -21.45
C LEU A 213 -6.48 14.69 -20.93
N TYR A 214 -5.79 15.59 -20.25
CA TYR A 214 -6.32 16.84 -19.68
C TYR A 214 -5.65 18.04 -20.35
#